data_AF-A0A5C6IN26-F1
#
_entry.id   AF-A0A5C6IN26-F1
#
_cell.length_a   1.000
_cell.length_b   1.000
_cell.length_c   1.000
_cell.angle_alpha   90.00
_cell.angle_beta   90.00
_cell.angle_gamma   90.00
#
_symmetry.space_group_name_H-M   'P 1'
#
loop_
_entity.id
_entity.type
_entity.pdbx_description
1 polymer ?
#
loop_
_entity_poly.entity_id
_entity_poly.type
_entity_poly.pdbx_seq_one_letter_code
_entity_poly.pdbx_strand_id
1 'polypeptide(L)'
;MGGESTTRTAPHSGGGTGTAPAGGSRLGHRLSGVAVALGLVLFLGGFAWAAVSYRPYTVPTSSMTPTIDAGDRVLAERVDGGEVRRGDVVVFRDSSWVTGSLVVKRVVAVGGDTVSCCTDGKLTVNGKQIQEPYLPKGSLAENQNFPTVTVPRGRLFLLGDERQGSLDSTAHLTDAAKGTVAADAVRARVDAVVWPWKGMLGRPTGFETLGPLSQPGPLRTIGLLIVVGAVLVLGGGAYGPIAKRAGRSRARAAGTEAPGVR
;
A
#
# COMPACT_ATOMS: atom_id res chain seq x y z
N MET A 1 57.60 23.49 -70.19
CA MET A 1 56.26 23.60 -69.57
C MET A 1 56.37 22.90 -68.22
N GLY A 2 56.63 23.53 -67.07
CA GLY A 2 56.11 24.79 -66.57
C GLY A 2 54.87 24.49 -65.71
N GLY A 3 55.05 24.24 -64.41
CA GLY A 3 53.96 23.98 -63.47
C GLY A 3 54.49 23.61 -62.07
N GLU A 4 54.39 24.56 -61.15
CA GLU A 4 55.15 24.69 -59.91
C GLU A 4 54.75 23.75 -58.76
N SER A 5 55.79 23.31 -58.04
CA SER A 5 55.72 22.73 -56.71
C SER A 5 55.70 23.86 -55.67
N THR A 6 54.69 23.93 -54.82
CA THR A 6 54.70 24.84 -53.65
C THR A 6 54.50 24.06 -52.36
N THR A 7 55.63 23.74 -51.73
CA THR A 7 55.72 23.34 -50.33
C THR A 7 55.37 24.55 -49.47
N ARG A 8 54.30 24.48 -48.67
CA ARG A 8 53.99 25.50 -47.66
C ARG A 8 54.10 24.91 -46.27
N THR A 9 55.20 25.28 -45.61
CA THR A 9 55.53 25.09 -44.21
C THR A 9 54.44 25.67 -43.29
N ALA A 10 54.11 24.94 -42.22
CA ALA A 10 53.20 25.37 -41.17
C ALA A 10 53.80 26.52 -40.33
N PRO A 11 52.98 27.45 -39.83
CA PRO A 11 53.28 28.16 -38.60
C PRO A 11 52.62 27.45 -37.41
N HIS A 12 53.47 27.01 -36.49
CA HIS A 12 53.09 26.72 -35.11
C HIS A 12 53.01 28.07 -34.39
N SER A 13 51.83 28.47 -33.93
CA SER A 13 51.68 29.66 -33.08
C SER A 13 50.46 29.56 -32.17
N GLY A 14 50.75 29.47 -30.88
CA GLY A 14 50.00 30.17 -29.85
C GLY A 14 48.86 29.40 -29.21
N GLY A 15 49.13 28.85 -28.03
CA GLY A 15 48.11 28.35 -27.12
C GLY A 15 47.12 29.44 -26.74
N GLY A 16 45.86 29.22 -27.07
CA GLY A 16 44.72 29.85 -26.42
C GLY A 16 44.15 28.88 -25.40
N THR A 17 44.65 28.94 -24.17
CA THR A 17 43.96 28.40 -22.99
C THR A 17 42.71 29.23 -22.75
N GLY A 18 41.68 29.00 -23.58
CA GLY A 18 40.32 29.42 -23.30
C GLY A 18 39.74 28.44 -22.28
N THR A 19 39.90 28.78 -21.01
CA THR A 19 39.36 28.07 -19.85
C THR A 19 37.86 27.85 -20.05
N ALA A 20 37.46 26.67 -20.53
CA ALA A 20 36.07 26.27 -20.53
C ALA A 20 35.57 26.29 -19.08
N PRO A 21 34.38 26.82 -18.77
CA PRO A 21 33.84 26.79 -17.41
C PRO A 21 33.44 25.33 -17.10
N ALA A 22 34.41 24.53 -16.67
CA ALA A 22 34.27 23.11 -16.34
C ALA A 22 33.67 22.87 -14.93
N GLY A 23 32.95 23.84 -14.38
CA GLY A 23 32.34 23.77 -13.05
C GLY A 23 30.97 23.08 -13.03
N GLY A 24 30.17 23.22 -14.09
CA GLY A 24 28.78 22.76 -14.11
C GLY A 24 28.57 21.26 -14.37
N SER A 25 29.44 20.62 -15.16
CA SER A 25 29.24 19.22 -15.58
C SER A 25 29.56 18.21 -14.48
N ARG A 26 30.64 18.43 -13.71
CA ARG A 26 31.06 17.51 -12.63
C ARG A 26 30.09 17.51 -11.46
N LEU A 27 29.57 18.68 -11.09
CA LEU A 27 28.58 18.81 -10.01
C LEU A 27 27.24 18.18 -10.40
N GLY A 28 26.78 18.42 -11.63
CA GLY A 28 25.55 17.81 -12.16
C GLY A 28 25.58 16.28 -12.17
N HIS A 29 26.69 15.69 -12.61
CA HIS A 29 26.88 14.24 -12.57
C HIS A 29 26.94 13.67 -11.15
N ARG A 30 27.57 14.37 -10.20
CA ARG A 30 27.59 13.96 -8.78
C ARG A 30 26.19 14.00 -8.16
N LEU A 31 25.43 15.07 -8.39
CA LEU A 31 24.06 15.21 -7.89
C LEU A 31 23.12 14.16 -8.50
N SER A 32 23.26 13.89 -9.80
CA SER A 32 22.55 12.80 -10.48
C SER A 32 22.90 11.43 -9.88
N GLY A 33 24.18 11.16 -9.60
CA GLY A 33 24.61 9.91 -8.95
C GLY A 33 24.06 9.75 -7.52
N VAL A 34 24.06 10.82 -6.72
CA VAL A 34 23.47 10.83 -5.37
C VAL A 34 21.96 10.62 -5.44
N ALA A 35 21.27 11.25 -6.39
CA ALA A 35 19.83 11.06 -6.58
C ALA A 35 19.51 9.60 -6.94
N VAL A 36 20.27 8.98 -7.84
CA VAL A 36 20.09 7.55 -8.17
C VAL A 36 20.34 6.66 -6.95
N ALA A 37 21.42 6.90 -6.20
CA ALA A 37 21.74 6.10 -5.02
C ALA A 37 20.64 6.20 -3.94
N LEU A 38 20.19 7.42 -3.63
CA LEU A 38 19.07 7.63 -2.71
C LEU A 38 17.78 6.97 -3.25
N GLY A 39 17.53 7.11 -4.54
CA GLY A 39 16.38 6.49 -5.19
C GLY A 39 16.36 4.97 -5.04
N LEU A 40 17.51 4.31 -5.23
CA LEU A 40 17.65 2.87 -5.05
C LEU A 40 17.42 2.46 -3.58
N VAL A 41 17.95 3.22 -2.63
CA VAL A 41 17.74 2.94 -1.19
C VAL A 41 16.26 3.04 -0.82
N LEU A 42 15.56 4.09 -1.27
CA LEU A 42 14.12 4.25 -0.98
C LEU A 42 13.28 3.18 -1.68
N PHE A 43 13.59 2.87 -2.94
CA PHE A 43 12.87 1.87 -3.73
C PHE A 43 13.04 0.46 -3.13
N LEU A 44 14.29 -0.01 -3.02
CA LEU A 44 14.59 -1.35 -2.51
C LEU A 44 14.24 -1.47 -1.03
N GLY A 45 14.50 -0.43 -0.24
CA GLY A 45 14.12 -0.36 1.18
C GLY A 45 12.60 -0.42 1.37
N GLY A 46 11.84 0.30 0.55
CA GLY A 46 10.38 0.23 0.54
C GLY A 46 9.87 -1.18 0.20
N PHE A 47 10.40 -1.81 -0.85
CA PHE A 47 10.04 -3.19 -1.20
C PHE A 47 10.41 -4.20 -0.11
N ALA A 48 11.60 -4.06 0.50
CA ALA A 48 12.03 -4.92 1.60
C ALA A 48 11.11 -4.74 2.82
N TRP A 49 10.74 -3.50 3.16
CA TRP A 49 9.82 -3.20 4.25
C TRP A 49 8.41 -3.75 3.99
N ALA A 50 7.90 -3.65 2.74
CA ALA A 50 6.65 -4.31 2.35
C ALA A 50 6.73 -5.84 2.52
N ALA A 51 7.80 -6.47 2.05
CA ALA A 51 7.94 -7.92 2.07
C ALA A 51 7.98 -8.52 3.48
N VAL A 52 8.56 -7.79 4.46
CA VAL A 52 8.59 -8.23 5.85
C VAL A 52 7.26 -7.95 6.57
N SER A 53 6.60 -6.82 6.29
CA SER A 53 5.40 -6.38 7.01
C SER A 53 4.09 -6.94 6.45
N TYR A 54 4.02 -7.21 5.14
CA TYR A 54 2.77 -7.58 4.46
C TYR A 54 2.84 -8.97 3.83
N ARG A 55 1.66 -9.59 3.69
CA ARG A 55 1.46 -10.79 2.88
C ARG A 55 0.28 -10.62 1.93
N PRO A 56 0.41 -11.06 0.66
CA PRO A 56 -0.72 -11.18 -0.24
C PRO A 56 -1.54 -12.44 0.09
N TYR A 57 -2.86 -12.32 0.05
CA TYR A 57 -3.78 -13.45 0.15
C TYR A 57 -4.81 -13.39 -0.98
N THR A 58 -5.20 -14.54 -1.51
CA THR A 58 -6.37 -14.66 -2.41
C THR A 58 -7.57 -15.09 -1.60
N VAL A 59 -8.66 -14.34 -1.68
CA VAL A 59 -9.89 -14.62 -0.94
C VAL A 59 -10.77 -15.57 -1.76
N PRO A 60 -11.07 -16.79 -1.27
CA PRO A 60 -11.77 -17.80 -2.07
C PRO A 60 -13.31 -17.70 -1.99
N THR A 61 -13.85 -16.92 -1.06
CA THR A 61 -15.30 -16.87 -0.78
C THR A 61 -15.85 -15.46 -0.89
N SER A 62 -17.15 -15.32 -1.16
CA SER A 62 -17.89 -14.05 -1.15
C SER A 62 -18.34 -13.60 0.25
N SER A 63 -17.85 -14.22 1.32
CA SER A 63 -18.35 -13.93 2.68
C SER A 63 -18.00 -12.52 3.21
N MET A 64 -17.19 -11.78 2.46
CA MET A 64 -16.80 -10.40 2.75
C MET A 64 -17.32 -9.41 1.71
N THR A 65 -18.18 -9.83 0.77
CA THR A 65 -18.82 -8.92 -0.19
C THR A 65 -19.73 -7.95 0.57
N PRO A 66 -19.80 -6.65 0.19
CA PRO A 66 -19.16 -6.02 -0.97
C PRO A 66 -17.71 -5.51 -0.73
N THR A 67 -17.20 -5.61 0.50
CA THR A 67 -15.87 -5.10 0.85
C THR A 67 -14.76 -5.84 0.12
N ILE A 68 -14.84 -7.18 0.06
CA ILE A 68 -13.89 -8.06 -0.59
C ILE A 68 -14.66 -9.18 -1.29
N ASP A 69 -14.48 -9.30 -2.61
CA ASP A 69 -15.16 -10.31 -3.41
C ASP A 69 -14.35 -11.60 -3.52
N ALA A 70 -15.03 -12.69 -3.87
CA ALA A 70 -14.35 -13.93 -4.20
C ALA A 70 -13.39 -13.73 -5.38
N GLY A 71 -12.14 -14.17 -5.23
CA GLY A 71 -11.07 -14.00 -6.19
C GLY A 71 -10.17 -12.78 -5.95
N ASP A 72 -10.59 -11.84 -5.08
CA ASP A 72 -9.79 -10.66 -4.77
C ASP A 72 -8.44 -11.04 -4.13
N ARG A 73 -7.39 -10.29 -4.50
CA ARG A 73 -6.10 -10.33 -3.82
C ARG A 73 -5.98 -9.17 -2.86
N VAL A 74 -5.77 -9.51 -1.60
CA VAL A 74 -5.65 -8.52 -0.53
C VAL A 74 -4.22 -8.45 -0.01
N LEU A 75 -3.79 -7.27 0.39
CA LEU A 75 -2.57 -7.08 1.19
C LEU A 75 -2.98 -6.97 2.65
N ALA A 76 -2.41 -7.85 3.46
CA ALA A 76 -2.65 -7.88 4.89
C ALA A 76 -1.34 -7.69 5.67
N GLU A 77 -1.36 -6.75 6.59
CA GLU A 77 -0.28 -6.44 7.54
C GLU A 77 -0.19 -7.56 8.57
N ARG A 78 1.03 -8.01 8.86
CA ARG A 78 1.28 -8.94 9.95
C ARG A 78 1.13 -8.20 11.27
N VAL A 79 0.18 -8.66 12.08
CA VAL A 79 -0.10 -8.10 13.40
C VAL A 79 -0.40 -9.25 14.37
N ASP A 80 -0.17 -9.01 15.64
CA ASP A 80 -0.57 -9.91 16.71
C ASP A 80 -2.00 -9.63 17.20
N GLY A 81 -2.62 -10.61 17.86
CA GLY A 81 -3.99 -10.48 18.37
C GLY A 81 -4.21 -9.29 19.32
N GLY A 82 -3.16 -8.84 20.01
CA GLY A 82 -3.21 -7.66 20.89
C GLY A 82 -3.32 -6.32 20.15
N GLU A 83 -3.05 -6.28 18.85
CA GLU A 83 -3.12 -5.09 18.00
C GLU A 83 -4.46 -4.97 17.27
N VAL A 84 -5.23 -6.06 17.25
CA VAL A 84 -6.53 -6.13 16.59
C VAL A 84 -7.57 -5.31 17.36
N ARG A 85 -8.36 -4.52 16.64
CA ARG A 85 -9.45 -3.69 17.18
C ARG A 85 -10.75 -3.99 16.46
N ARG A 86 -11.85 -3.48 17.04
CA ARG A 86 -13.17 -3.55 16.41
C ARG A 86 -13.14 -2.86 15.06
N GLY A 87 -13.81 -3.47 14.10
CA GLY A 87 -13.88 -3.03 12.72
C GLY A 87 -12.75 -3.54 11.82
N ASP A 88 -11.67 -4.10 12.37
CA ASP A 88 -10.59 -4.67 11.57
C ASP A 88 -11.08 -5.86 10.76
N VAL A 89 -10.59 -6.00 9.53
CA VAL A 89 -10.75 -7.24 8.75
C VAL A 89 -9.51 -8.08 8.95
N VAL A 90 -9.67 -9.30 9.45
CA VAL A 90 -8.55 -10.17 9.86
C VAL A 90 -8.52 -11.45 9.05
N VAL A 91 -7.31 -11.90 8.75
CA VAL A 91 -7.02 -13.24 8.26
C VAL A 91 -6.61 -14.10 9.44
N PHE A 92 -7.31 -15.20 9.68
CA PHE A 92 -7.05 -16.09 10.83
C PHE A 92 -7.14 -17.56 10.43
N ARG A 93 -6.65 -18.44 11.31
CA ARG A 93 -6.73 -19.90 11.17
C ARG A 93 -7.30 -20.48 12.45
N ASP A 94 -8.51 -21.02 12.39
CA ASP A 94 -9.15 -21.73 13.49
C ASP A 94 -9.68 -23.08 13.01
N SER A 95 -9.14 -24.17 13.57
CA SER A 95 -9.53 -25.53 13.20
C SER A 95 -10.94 -25.89 13.64
N SER A 96 -11.51 -25.19 14.62
CA SER A 96 -12.91 -25.42 15.02
C SER A 96 -13.90 -24.84 14.01
N TRP A 97 -13.48 -23.90 13.16
CA TRP A 97 -14.30 -23.34 12.09
C TRP A 97 -14.04 -24.04 10.77
N VAL A 98 -12.79 -24.01 10.31
CA VAL A 98 -12.39 -24.62 9.03
C VAL A 98 -11.02 -25.26 9.19
N THR A 99 -10.97 -26.58 9.10
CA THR A 99 -9.70 -27.33 9.21
C THR A 99 -8.80 -27.02 8.01
N GLY A 100 -7.55 -26.64 8.28
CA GLY A 100 -6.51 -26.50 7.26
C GLY A 100 -6.52 -25.20 6.45
N SER A 101 -7.53 -24.34 6.60
CA SER A 101 -7.71 -23.15 5.75
C SER A 101 -7.61 -21.82 6.50
N LEU A 102 -7.31 -20.75 5.77
CA LEU A 102 -7.41 -19.38 6.28
C LEU A 102 -8.80 -18.83 6.00
N VAL A 103 -9.31 -18.03 6.93
CA VAL A 103 -10.61 -17.39 6.85
C VAL A 103 -10.42 -15.88 7.00
N VAL A 104 -11.25 -15.10 6.30
CA VAL A 104 -11.27 -13.64 6.37
C VAL A 104 -12.63 -13.20 6.91
N LYS A 105 -12.63 -12.42 7.99
CA LYS A 105 -13.84 -11.86 8.63
C LYS A 105 -13.56 -10.48 9.23
N ARG A 106 -14.61 -9.74 9.52
CA ARG A 106 -14.53 -8.47 10.27
C ARG A 106 -14.72 -8.71 11.77
N VAL A 107 -13.85 -8.11 12.57
CA VAL A 107 -13.97 -8.08 14.02
C VAL A 107 -15.09 -7.12 14.40
N VAL A 108 -16.15 -7.61 15.04
CA VAL A 108 -17.24 -6.74 15.52
C VAL A 108 -17.20 -6.53 17.02
N ALA A 109 -16.65 -7.48 17.77
CA ALA A 109 -16.47 -7.37 19.21
C ALA A 109 -15.15 -8.05 19.65
N VAL A 110 -14.55 -7.52 20.70
CA VAL A 110 -13.29 -8.01 21.29
C VAL A 110 -13.51 -8.42 22.75
N GLY A 111 -12.55 -9.11 23.34
CA GLY A 111 -12.66 -9.63 24.70
C GLY A 111 -13.12 -8.59 25.73
N GLY A 112 -14.17 -8.94 26.49
CA GLY A 112 -14.84 -8.08 27.45
C GLY A 112 -16.14 -7.45 26.92
N ASP A 113 -16.36 -7.45 25.60
CA ASP A 113 -17.58 -6.91 25.01
C ASP A 113 -18.79 -7.82 25.18
N THR A 114 -19.97 -7.23 25.11
CA THR A 114 -21.21 -7.91 24.77
C THR A 114 -21.63 -7.54 23.36
N VAL A 115 -22.06 -8.52 22.57
CA VAL A 115 -22.59 -8.33 21.22
C VAL A 115 -23.91 -9.07 21.08
N SER A 116 -24.89 -8.43 20.45
CA SER A 116 -26.22 -9.00 20.22
C SER A 116 -26.80 -8.45 18.92
N CYS A 117 -27.67 -9.23 18.28
CA CYS A 117 -28.45 -8.74 17.15
C CYS A 117 -29.91 -9.19 17.23
N CYS A 118 -30.87 -8.37 16.78
CA CYS A 118 -30.74 -7.01 16.25
C CYS A 118 -31.73 -6.05 16.91
N THR A 119 -31.28 -4.83 17.23
CA THR A 119 -32.14 -3.72 17.64
C THR A 119 -32.35 -2.83 16.41
N ASP A 120 -33.57 -2.75 15.88
CA ASP A 120 -33.91 -2.06 14.62
C ASP A 120 -33.07 -2.52 13.41
N GLY A 121 -32.81 -3.83 13.33
CA GLY A 121 -32.00 -4.41 12.26
C GLY A 121 -30.51 -4.06 12.34
N LYS A 122 -30.05 -3.47 13.45
CA LYS A 122 -28.64 -3.10 13.67
C LYS A 122 -27.98 -3.95 14.74
N LEU A 123 -26.69 -4.20 14.56
CA LEU A 123 -25.83 -4.83 15.56
C LEU A 123 -25.73 -3.91 16.78
N THR A 124 -25.79 -4.49 17.97
CA THR A 124 -25.55 -3.78 19.22
C THR A 124 -24.31 -4.35 19.89
N VAL A 125 -23.36 -3.48 20.25
CA VAL A 125 -22.16 -3.84 21.01
C VAL A 125 -22.09 -2.97 22.27
N ASN A 126 -21.98 -3.60 23.43
CA ASN A 126 -22.02 -2.94 24.74
C ASN A 126 -23.24 -2.00 24.90
N GLY A 127 -24.40 -2.42 24.39
CA GLY A 127 -25.64 -1.65 24.43
C GLY A 127 -25.73 -0.49 23.42
N LYS A 128 -24.71 -0.28 22.57
CA LYS A 128 -24.70 0.77 21.54
C LYS A 128 -24.94 0.19 20.15
N GLN A 129 -25.85 0.79 19.40
CA GLN A 129 -26.06 0.45 17.99
C GLN A 129 -24.84 0.84 17.15
N ILE A 130 -24.38 -0.08 16.32
CA ILE A 130 -23.21 0.09 15.47
C ILE A 130 -23.64 0.52 14.08
N GLN A 131 -22.97 1.53 13.55
CA GLN A 131 -23.11 1.91 12.16
C GLN A 131 -22.16 1.06 11.32
N GLU A 132 -22.68 0.40 10.29
CA GLU A 132 -21.92 -0.54 9.48
C GLU A 132 -21.82 -0.02 8.04
N PRO A 133 -21.04 1.05 7.78
CA PRO A 133 -21.02 1.72 6.47
C PRO A 133 -20.40 0.87 5.35
N TYR A 134 -19.77 -0.25 5.71
CA TYR A 134 -19.26 -1.25 4.77
C TYR A 134 -20.35 -2.18 4.23
N LEU A 135 -21.55 -2.18 4.82
CA LEU A 135 -22.68 -2.94 4.31
C LEU A 135 -23.49 -2.11 3.30
N PRO A 136 -24.16 -2.74 2.32
CA PRO A 136 -25.08 -2.06 1.42
C PRO A 136 -26.16 -1.26 2.19
N LYS A 137 -26.56 -0.09 1.67
CA LYS A 137 -27.59 0.72 2.34
C LYS A 137 -28.88 -0.08 2.50
N GLY A 138 -29.41 -0.12 3.72
CA GLY A 138 -30.65 -0.83 4.04
C GLY A 138 -30.49 -2.32 4.31
N SER A 139 -29.27 -2.87 4.25
CA SER A 139 -29.02 -4.24 4.69
C SER A 139 -29.24 -4.38 6.20
N LEU A 140 -29.76 -5.53 6.61
CA LEU A 140 -29.78 -5.92 8.01
C LEU A 140 -28.36 -6.24 8.49
N ALA A 141 -28.09 -5.93 9.75
CA ALA A 141 -26.88 -6.37 10.43
C ALA A 141 -26.86 -7.89 10.63
N GLU A 142 -28.01 -8.55 10.66
CA GLU A 142 -28.06 -10.02 10.65
C GLU A 142 -29.45 -10.43 10.17
N ASN A 143 -29.54 -11.55 9.46
CA ASN A 143 -30.85 -12.08 9.05
C ASN A 143 -31.55 -12.80 10.19
N GLN A 144 -30.78 -13.41 11.09
CA GLN A 144 -31.28 -14.16 12.24
C GLN A 144 -30.88 -13.46 13.53
N ASN A 145 -31.87 -13.17 14.38
CA ASN A 145 -31.56 -12.70 15.72
C ASN A 145 -30.71 -13.74 16.46
N PHE A 146 -29.70 -13.28 17.18
CA PHE A 146 -28.88 -14.13 18.04
C PHE A 146 -28.81 -13.55 19.45
N PRO A 147 -28.72 -14.41 20.48
CA PRO A 147 -28.71 -13.96 21.87
C PRO A 147 -27.47 -13.11 22.17
N THR A 148 -27.52 -12.33 23.25
CA THR A 148 -26.35 -11.60 23.71
C THR A 148 -25.19 -12.55 24.03
N VAL A 149 -24.06 -12.34 23.36
CA VAL A 149 -22.81 -13.06 23.56
C VAL A 149 -21.83 -12.15 24.30
N THR A 150 -21.31 -12.61 25.43
CA THR A 150 -20.16 -11.98 26.09
C THR A 150 -18.88 -12.59 25.54
N VAL A 151 -18.04 -11.76 24.90
CA VAL A 151 -16.79 -12.19 24.30
C VAL A 151 -15.74 -12.41 25.41
N PRO A 152 -15.20 -13.63 25.58
CA PRO A 152 -14.18 -13.87 26.59
C PRO A 152 -12.91 -13.06 26.32
N ARG A 153 -12.13 -12.75 27.37
CA ARG A 153 -10.83 -12.11 27.22
C ARG A 153 -9.92 -12.93 26.29
N GLY A 154 -9.17 -12.25 25.43
CA GLY A 154 -8.29 -12.89 24.43
C GLY A 154 -9.04 -13.53 23.26
N ARG A 155 -10.34 -13.28 23.10
CA ARG A 155 -11.14 -13.77 21.98
C ARG A 155 -11.81 -12.64 21.20
N LEU A 156 -12.27 -12.96 20.01
CA LEU A 156 -12.88 -12.07 19.04
C LEU A 156 -14.22 -12.65 18.59
N PHE A 157 -15.21 -11.79 18.38
CA PHE A 157 -16.43 -12.13 17.66
C PHE A 157 -16.33 -11.52 16.26
N LEU A 158 -16.38 -12.38 15.26
CA LEU A 158 -16.11 -12.08 13.86
C LEU A 158 -17.35 -12.32 13.01
N LEU A 159 -17.71 -11.37 12.15
CA LEU A 159 -18.80 -11.49 11.18
C LEU A 159 -18.28 -11.33 9.75
N GLY A 160 -18.96 -11.94 8.79
CA GLY A 160 -18.81 -11.58 7.39
C GLY A 160 -19.45 -10.23 7.10
N ASP A 161 -18.98 -9.56 6.05
CA ASP A 161 -19.71 -8.41 5.51
C ASP A 161 -20.90 -8.88 4.66
N GLU A 162 -20.86 -10.11 4.15
CA GLU A 162 -22.01 -10.77 3.53
C GLU A 162 -22.86 -11.45 4.61
N ARG A 163 -23.81 -10.70 5.20
CA ARG A 163 -24.59 -11.13 6.37
C ARG A 163 -25.53 -12.29 6.13
N GLN A 164 -25.83 -12.64 4.87
CA GLN A 164 -26.82 -13.69 4.59
C GLN A 164 -26.21 -15.07 4.34
N GLY A 165 -24.96 -15.10 3.85
CA GLY A 165 -24.29 -16.33 3.41
C GLY A 165 -22.98 -16.62 4.12
N SER A 166 -22.58 -15.80 5.09
CA SER A 166 -21.32 -15.97 5.80
C SER A 166 -21.43 -17.01 6.91
N LEU A 167 -20.62 -18.07 6.82
CA LEU A 167 -20.31 -18.91 7.98
C LEU A 167 -19.32 -18.15 8.87
N ASP A 168 -19.82 -17.61 9.97
CA ASP A 168 -19.07 -16.80 10.93
C ASP A 168 -19.50 -17.07 12.38
N SER A 169 -19.24 -16.15 13.31
CA SER A 169 -19.45 -16.39 14.74
C SER A 169 -20.89 -16.80 15.07
N THR A 170 -21.86 -16.29 14.31
CA THR A 170 -23.28 -16.62 14.49
C THR A 170 -23.60 -18.07 14.16
N ALA A 171 -22.92 -18.65 13.17
CA ALA A 171 -23.05 -20.07 12.80
C ALA A 171 -22.42 -21.02 13.83
N HIS A 172 -21.54 -20.52 14.69
CA HIS A 172 -20.74 -21.29 15.66
C HIS A 172 -21.17 -21.06 17.13
N LEU A 173 -22.34 -20.45 17.38
CA LEU A 173 -22.78 -20.08 18.74
C LEU A 173 -22.97 -21.25 19.69
N THR A 174 -23.25 -22.44 19.17
CA THR A 174 -23.41 -23.68 19.95
C THR A 174 -22.09 -24.40 20.25
N ASP A 175 -20.99 -23.96 19.63
CA ASP A 175 -19.68 -24.57 19.85
C ASP A 175 -19.13 -24.22 21.24
N ALA A 176 -18.13 -24.96 21.70
CA ALA A 176 -17.53 -24.78 23.03
C ALA A 176 -17.05 -23.34 23.30
N ALA A 177 -16.67 -22.60 22.24
CA ALA A 177 -16.22 -21.22 22.32
C ALA A 177 -17.33 -20.18 22.02
N LYS A 178 -18.60 -20.58 21.92
CA LYS A 178 -19.75 -19.72 21.65
C LYS A 178 -19.54 -18.81 20.43
N GLY A 179 -19.03 -19.38 19.36
CA GLY A 179 -18.76 -18.67 18.12
C GLY A 179 -17.60 -17.69 18.15
N THR A 180 -16.82 -17.61 19.23
CA THR A 180 -15.67 -16.70 19.28
C THR A 180 -14.40 -17.38 18.77
N VAL A 181 -13.45 -16.59 18.25
CA VAL A 181 -12.13 -17.04 17.77
C VAL A 181 -11.05 -16.50 18.69
N ALA A 182 -9.99 -17.27 18.93
CA ALA A 182 -8.88 -16.81 19.76
C ALA A 182 -8.10 -15.68 19.05
N ALA A 183 -7.73 -14.62 19.76
CA ALA A 183 -7.04 -13.48 19.15
C ALA A 183 -5.65 -13.86 18.60
N ASP A 184 -5.00 -14.86 19.20
CA ASP A 184 -3.72 -15.44 18.75
C ASP A 184 -3.85 -16.33 17.49
N ALA A 185 -5.07 -16.68 17.08
CA ALA A 185 -5.35 -17.35 15.82
C ALA A 185 -5.24 -16.39 14.63
N VAL A 186 -5.25 -15.08 14.87
CA VAL A 186 -5.04 -14.05 13.84
C VAL A 186 -3.62 -14.17 13.28
N ARG A 187 -3.50 -13.96 11.97
CA ARG A 187 -2.24 -14.02 11.22
C ARG A 187 -1.91 -12.70 10.55
N ALA A 188 -2.92 -11.92 10.19
CA ALA A 188 -2.75 -10.62 9.57
C ALA A 188 -4.04 -9.79 9.64
N ARG A 189 -3.92 -8.46 9.55
CA ARG A 189 -5.02 -7.51 9.33
C ARG A 189 -5.01 -7.04 7.89
N VAL A 190 -6.14 -7.12 7.20
CA VAL A 190 -6.28 -6.69 5.81
C VAL A 190 -6.33 -5.16 5.75
N ASP A 191 -5.44 -4.57 4.96
CA ASP A 191 -5.41 -3.12 4.75
C ASP A 191 -5.97 -2.73 3.38
N ALA A 192 -5.75 -3.53 2.34
CA ALA A 192 -6.12 -3.17 0.96
C ALA A 192 -6.52 -4.36 0.10
N VAL A 193 -7.35 -4.08 -0.91
CA VAL A 193 -7.57 -4.96 -2.07
C VAL A 193 -6.74 -4.43 -3.24
N VAL A 194 -5.75 -5.22 -3.65
CA VAL A 194 -4.76 -4.84 -4.67
C VAL A 194 -5.01 -5.44 -6.04
N TRP A 195 -5.88 -6.46 -6.14
CA TRP A 195 -6.27 -7.02 -7.43
C TRP A 195 -7.68 -7.64 -7.41
N PRO A 196 -8.62 -7.18 -8.27
CA PRO A 196 -8.56 -5.90 -8.98
C PRO A 196 -8.36 -4.75 -7.99
N TRP A 197 -7.76 -3.64 -8.44
CA TRP A 197 -7.44 -2.54 -7.53
C TRP A 197 -8.73 -1.86 -7.01
N LYS A 198 -9.08 -2.10 -5.74
CA LYS A 198 -10.13 -1.35 -5.01
C LYS A 198 -9.53 -0.41 -3.96
N GLY A 199 -8.22 -0.51 -3.72
CA GLY A 199 -7.49 0.39 -2.84
C GLY A 199 -7.57 -0.01 -1.37
N MET A 200 -7.38 0.98 -0.50
CA MET A 200 -7.38 0.79 0.96
C MET A 200 -8.80 0.52 1.46
N LEU A 201 -8.95 -0.37 2.44
CA LEU A 201 -10.20 -0.56 3.14
C LEU A 201 -10.61 0.73 3.87
N GLY A 202 -11.93 0.98 3.90
CA GLY A 202 -12.50 2.11 4.62
C GLY A 202 -12.25 2.00 6.13
N ARG A 203 -12.05 3.13 6.79
CA ARG A 203 -11.94 3.17 8.25
C ARG A 203 -13.27 2.72 8.87
N PRO A 204 -13.25 1.88 9.92
CA PRO A 204 -14.47 1.36 10.53
C PRO A 204 -15.07 2.37 11.52
N THR A 205 -15.49 3.54 11.03
CA THR A 205 -15.91 4.70 11.83
C THR A 205 -17.08 4.40 12.78
N GLY A 206 -17.93 3.43 12.45
CA GLY A 206 -19.04 3.02 13.32
C GLY A 206 -18.63 2.46 14.68
N PHE A 207 -17.37 2.02 14.83
CA PHE A 207 -16.84 1.48 16.08
C PHE A 207 -16.10 2.53 16.93
N GLU A 208 -15.90 3.77 16.44
CA GLU A 208 -15.15 4.82 17.15
C GLU A 208 -15.76 5.15 18.52
N THR A 209 -17.08 5.04 18.64
CA THR A 209 -17.80 5.30 19.89
C THR A 209 -17.57 4.23 20.98
N LEU A 210 -16.93 3.11 20.63
CA LEU A 210 -16.60 2.00 21.52
C LEU A 210 -15.14 1.99 21.97
N GLY A 211 -14.31 2.90 21.45
CA GLY A 211 -12.89 2.99 21.81
C GLY A 211 -11.97 3.23 20.61
N PRO A 212 -10.65 3.15 20.83
CA PRO A 212 -9.67 3.45 19.79
C PRO A 212 -9.73 2.43 18.65
N LEU A 213 -9.72 2.94 17.42
CA LEU A 213 -9.53 2.14 16.22
C LEU A 213 -8.05 1.81 16.02
N SER A 214 -7.82 0.75 15.26
CA SER A 214 -6.49 0.41 14.74
C SER A 214 -5.89 1.56 13.92
N GLN A 215 -4.59 1.76 14.08
CA GLN A 215 -3.85 2.67 13.20
C GLN A 215 -3.67 2.01 11.83
N PRO A 216 -3.79 2.77 10.73
CA PRO A 216 -3.47 2.24 9.40
C PRO A 216 -2.02 1.75 9.38
N GLY A 217 -1.78 0.58 8.78
CA GLY A 217 -0.45 0.07 8.57
C GLY A 217 0.40 0.97 7.65
N PRO A 218 1.71 0.71 7.53
CA PRO A 218 2.64 1.56 6.81
C PRO A 218 2.50 1.49 5.28
N LEU A 219 1.49 0.80 4.73
CA LEU A 219 1.38 0.56 3.28
C LEU A 219 1.45 1.84 2.43
N ARG A 220 0.81 2.92 2.89
CA ARG A 220 0.85 4.21 2.18
C ARG A 220 2.25 4.82 2.18
N THR A 221 2.92 4.77 3.33
CA THR A 221 4.29 5.27 3.49
C THR A 221 5.25 4.46 2.63
N ILE A 222 5.12 3.12 2.64
CA ILE A 222 5.93 2.23 1.81
C ILE A 222 5.70 2.52 0.33
N GLY A 223 4.44 2.64 -0.10
CA GLY A 223 4.12 3.01 -1.48
C GLY A 223 4.74 4.34 -1.90
N LEU A 224 4.70 5.35 -1.03
CA LEU A 224 5.36 6.64 -1.27
C LEU A 224 6.87 6.50 -1.43
N LEU A 225 7.54 5.75 -0.55
CA LEU A 225 8.99 5.51 -0.63
C LEU A 225 9.37 4.84 -1.95
N ILE A 226 8.59 3.85 -2.39
CA ILE A 226 8.80 3.15 -3.66
C ILE A 226 8.65 4.12 -4.84
N VAL A 227 7.57 4.91 -4.87
CA VAL A 227 7.33 5.85 -5.98
C VAL A 227 8.40 6.95 -6.03
N VAL A 228 8.71 7.57 -4.89
CA VAL A 228 9.77 8.60 -4.81
C VAL A 228 11.12 8.00 -5.21
N GLY A 229 11.42 6.79 -4.73
CA GLY A 229 12.62 6.05 -5.10
C GLY A 229 12.73 5.84 -6.61
N ALA A 230 11.67 5.33 -7.24
CA ALA A 230 11.61 5.12 -8.68
C ALA A 230 11.81 6.42 -9.47
N VAL A 231 11.15 7.51 -9.05
CA VAL A 231 11.29 8.83 -9.68
C VAL A 231 12.73 9.34 -9.61
N LEU A 232 13.40 9.20 -8.46
CA LEU A 232 14.79 9.61 -8.29
C LEU A 232 15.76 8.78 -9.16
N VAL A 233 15.55 7.46 -9.25
CA VAL A 233 16.36 6.58 -10.12
C VAL A 233 16.21 6.97 -11.59
N LEU A 234 14.96 7.13 -12.05
CA LEU A 234 14.68 7.47 -13.45
C LEU A 234 15.17 8.88 -13.80
N GLY A 235 14.88 9.87 -12.95
CA GLY A 235 15.30 11.26 -13.14
C GLY A 235 16.82 11.43 -13.09
N GLY A 236 17.46 10.79 -12.10
CA GLY A 236 18.92 10.80 -11.97
C GLY A 236 19.61 10.10 -13.15
N GLY A 237 19.10 8.94 -13.58
CA GLY A 237 19.64 8.20 -14.73
C GLY A 237 19.48 8.92 -16.08
N ALA A 238 18.34 9.61 -16.26
CA ALA A 238 18.07 10.38 -17.48
C ALA A 238 18.84 11.71 -17.57
N TYR A 239 19.46 12.19 -16.47
CA TYR A 239 20.19 13.45 -16.43
C TYR A 239 21.28 13.56 -17.51
N GLY A 240 22.11 12.51 -17.67
CA GLY A 240 23.20 12.51 -18.65
C GLY A 240 22.74 12.68 -20.10
N PRO A 241 21.81 11.84 -20.59
CA PRO A 241 21.22 11.99 -21.92
C PRO A 241 20.54 13.35 -22.15
N ILE A 242 19.78 13.85 -21.17
CA ILE A 242 19.05 15.12 -21.28
C ILE A 242 20.02 16.31 -21.32
N ALA A 243 21.01 16.34 -20.44
CA ALA A 243 22.02 17.40 -20.41
C ALA A 243 22.82 17.47 -21.73
N LYS A 244 23.17 16.31 -22.32
CA LYS A 244 23.83 16.24 -23.63
C LYS A 244 22.94 16.79 -24.76
N ARG A 245 21.63 16.49 -24.75
CA ARG A 245 20.69 16.94 -25.78
C ARG A 245 20.42 18.45 -25.68
N ALA A 246 20.26 18.97 -24.46
CA ALA A 246 20.09 20.40 -24.20
C ALA A 246 21.36 21.22 -24.52
N GLY A 247 22.55 20.67 -24.24
CA GLY A 247 23.81 21.30 -24.64
C GLY A 247 23.95 21.40 -26.17
N ARG A 248 23.56 20.34 -26.90
CA ARG A 248 23.56 20.34 -28.38
C ARG A 248 22.56 21.33 -28.98
N SER A 249 21.38 21.52 -28.39
CA SER A 249 20.42 22.51 -28.89
C SER A 249 20.88 23.95 -28.65
N ARG A 250 21.46 24.24 -27.47
CA ARG A 250 22.07 25.55 -27.18
C ARG A 250 23.24 25.88 -28.10
N ALA A 251 24.12 24.90 -28.37
CA ALA A 251 25.23 25.08 -29.29
C ALA A 251 24.75 25.37 -30.74
N ARG A 252 23.67 24.71 -31.18
CA ARG A 252 23.03 25.02 -32.48
C ARG A 252 22.40 26.41 -32.50
N ALA A 253 21.70 26.81 -31.44
CA ALA A 253 21.09 28.15 -31.36
C ALA A 253 22.17 29.25 -31.43
N ALA A 254 23.25 29.12 -30.67
CA ALA A 254 24.35 30.09 -30.66
C ALA A 254 25.14 30.14 -31.99
N GLY A 255 25.20 29.05 -32.75
CA GLY A 255 25.86 29.00 -34.06
C GLY A 255 25.09 29.67 -35.20
N THR A 256 23.84 30.06 -34.97
CA THR A 256 23.00 30.74 -35.98
C THR A 256 23.13 32.27 -35.92
N GLU A 257 23.87 32.82 -34.95
CA GLU A 257 23.94 34.26 -34.66
C GLU A 257 25.28 34.92 -35.08
N ALA A 258 26.16 34.22 -35.80
CA ALA A 258 27.35 34.84 -36.43
C ALA A 258 27.63 34.20 -37.80
N PRO A 259 27.89 34.96 -38.90
CA PRO A 259 28.45 36.32 -38.93
C PRO A 259 27.64 37.36 -39.74
N GLY A 260 27.41 38.53 -39.14
CA GLY A 260 27.33 39.79 -39.86
C GLY A 260 28.64 40.54 -39.66
N VAL A 261 29.55 40.50 -40.65
CA VAL A 261 30.73 41.38 -40.70
C VAL A 261 30.88 41.91 -42.12
N ARG A 262 30.63 43.23 -42.22
CA ARG A 262 31.04 44.24 -43.22
C ARG A 262 30.65 44.05 -44.68
#